data_AF-A0A397VJ11-F1
#
_entry.id   AF-A0A397VJ11-F1
#
_cell.length_a   1.000
_cell.length_b   1.000
_cell.length_c   1.000
_cell.angle_alpha   90.00
_cell.angle_beta   90.00
_cell.angle_gamma   90.00
#
_symmetry.space_group_name_H-M   'P 1'
#
loop_
_entity.id
_entity.type
_entity.pdbx_description
1 polymer ?
#
loop_
_entity_poly.entity_id
_entity_poly.type
_entity_poly.pdbx_seq_one_letter_code
_entity_poly.pdbx_strand_id
1 'polypeptide(L)'
;MHGHKKFEDRSYYIPELFLEFFNCASPESYKEARKPFDEQELNLHCLALAPYATSSWMLKENFSWLRNAFDDFIVAISNYTKYLQNQRSITAMNHISETPV
;
A
#
# COMPACT_ATOMS: atom_id res chain seq x y z
N MET A 1 -0.90 18.56 -10.27
CA MET A 1 -0.43 17.47 -11.16
C MET A 1 0.77 17.84 -12.06
N HIS A 2 1.70 18.73 -11.66
CA HIS A 2 2.88 19.06 -12.49
C HIS A 2 4.11 18.15 -12.27
N GLY A 3 4.15 17.38 -11.18
CA GLY A 3 5.27 16.47 -10.91
C GLY A 3 5.32 15.23 -11.82
N HIS A 4 4.15 14.67 -12.16
CA HIS A 4 4.03 13.41 -12.92
C HIS A 4 4.75 13.42 -14.26
N LYS A 5 4.53 14.46 -15.08
CA LYS A 5 5.19 14.61 -16.39
C LYS A 5 6.72 14.61 -16.30
N LYS A 6 7.27 15.22 -15.25
CA LYS A 6 8.73 15.27 -15.01
C LYS A 6 9.33 13.92 -14.64
N PHE A 7 8.54 13.00 -14.07
CA PHE A 7 8.97 11.64 -13.75
C PHE A 7 8.89 10.73 -14.98
N GLU A 8 7.82 10.86 -15.79
CA GLU A 8 7.71 10.18 -17.10
C GLU A 8 8.85 10.55 -18.05
N ASP A 9 9.18 11.84 -18.15
CA ASP A 9 10.31 12.34 -18.97
C ASP A 9 11.68 11.80 -18.52
N ARG A 10 11.76 11.27 -17.30
CA ARG A 10 12.97 10.66 -16.71
C ARG A 10 12.89 9.13 -16.66
N SER A 11 11.88 8.55 -17.31
CA SER A 11 11.58 7.12 -17.34
C SER A 11 11.28 6.52 -15.95
N TYR A 12 10.80 7.34 -15.01
CA TYR A 12 10.30 6.88 -13.72
C TYR A 12 8.79 6.65 -13.82
N TYR A 13 8.40 5.38 -13.91
CA TYR A 13 6.99 5.00 -13.94
C TYR A 13 6.49 4.82 -12.51
N ILE A 14 5.66 5.73 -12.02
CA ILE A 14 4.98 5.58 -10.73
C ILE A 14 3.63 4.91 -11.04
N PRO A 15 3.34 3.71 -10.50
CA PRO A 15 2.05 3.06 -10.71
C PRO A 15 0.89 3.97 -10.32
N GLU A 16 -0.16 4.03 -11.14
CA GLU A 16 -1.37 4.79 -10.84
C GLU A 16 -2.03 4.33 -9.52
N LEU A 17 -1.93 3.02 -9.26
CA LEU A 17 -2.27 2.37 -8.01
C LEU A 17 -1.67 3.05 -6.77
N PHE A 18 -0.48 3.65 -6.90
CA PHE A 18 0.18 4.40 -5.84
C PHE A 18 -0.56 5.71 -5.52
N LEU A 19 -1.03 6.40 -6.56
CA LEU A 19 -1.79 7.63 -6.42
C LEU A 19 -3.16 7.36 -5.82
N GLU A 20 -3.81 6.28 -6.24
CA GLU A 20 -5.08 5.85 -5.66
C GLU A 20 -4.93 5.55 -4.16
N PHE A 21 -3.90 4.79 -3.79
CA PHE A 21 -3.64 4.48 -2.39
C PHE A 21 -3.33 5.72 -1.54
N PHE A 22 -2.48 6.64 -2.01
CA PHE A 22 -2.17 7.86 -1.25
C PHE A 22 -3.32 8.86 -1.24
N ASN A 23 -4.14 8.90 -2.29
CA ASN A 23 -5.40 9.65 -2.26
C ASN A 23 -6.32 9.15 -1.16
N CYS A 24 -6.17 7.89 -0.72
CA CYS A 24 -6.94 7.41 0.41
C CYS A 24 -6.59 8.06 1.76
N ALA A 25 -5.51 8.82 1.83
CA ALA A 25 -5.10 9.57 3.03
C ALA A 25 -5.59 11.03 3.04
N SER A 26 -6.22 11.52 1.96
CA SER A 26 -6.72 12.88 1.89
C SER A 26 -8.15 12.96 2.47
N PRO A 27 -8.38 13.62 3.62
CA PRO A 27 -9.72 13.72 4.18
C PRO A 27 -10.67 14.55 3.29
N GLU A 28 -10.12 15.48 2.52
CA GLU A 28 -10.88 16.41 1.66
C GLU A 28 -11.50 15.75 0.43
N SER A 29 -11.00 14.57 0.04
CA SER A 29 -11.56 13.81 -1.09
C SER A 29 -12.78 12.97 -0.70
N TYR A 30 -13.15 12.92 0.59
CA TYR A 30 -14.24 12.08 1.09
C TYR A 30 -15.44 12.91 1.54
N LYS A 31 -16.60 12.68 0.91
CA LYS A 31 -17.90 13.08 1.46
C LYS A 31 -18.49 12.04 2.41
N GLU A 32 -17.95 10.82 2.41
CA GLU A 32 -18.44 9.67 3.16
C GLU A 32 -17.34 9.08 4.07
N ALA A 33 -17.71 8.13 4.92
CA ALA A 33 -16.77 7.42 5.78
C ALA A 33 -15.65 6.77 4.95
N ARG A 34 -14.42 6.85 5.46
CA ARG A 34 -13.23 6.29 4.80
C ARG A 34 -13.43 4.79 4.55
N LYS A 35 -13.31 4.37 3.29
CA LYS A 35 -13.40 2.96 2.92
C LYS A 35 -12.33 2.18 3.70
N PRO A 36 -12.68 1.10 4.42
CA PRO A 36 -11.68 0.25 5.06
C PRO A 36 -10.79 -0.39 3.98
N PHE A 37 -9.52 -0.58 4.30
CA PHE A 37 -8.60 -1.25 3.40
C PHE A 37 -8.96 -2.72 3.26
N ASP A 38 -8.99 -3.21 2.03
CA ASP A 38 -9.10 -4.63 1.77
C ASP A 38 -7.71 -5.29 1.77
N GLU A 39 -7.61 -6.44 2.40
CA GLU A 39 -6.37 -7.21 2.51
C GLU A 39 -5.79 -7.58 1.13
N GLN A 40 -6.64 -7.97 0.18
CA GLN A 40 -6.22 -8.40 -1.14
C GLN A 40 -5.72 -7.19 -1.94
N GLU A 41 -6.40 -6.05 -1.82
CA GLU A 41 -5.98 -4.75 -2.35
C GLU A 41 -4.58 -4.35 -1.82
N LEU A 42 -4.37 -4.43 -0.50
CA LEU A 42 -3.06 -4.14 0.12
C LEU A 42 -1.95 -5.11 -0.32
N ASN A 43 -2.27 -6.39 -0.47
CA ASN A 43 -1.29 -7.38 -0.91
C ASN A 43 -0.86 -7.13 -2.38
N LEU A 44 -1.82 -6.78 -3.24
CA LEU A 44 -1.53 -6.37 -4.63
C LEU A 44 -0.66 -5.12 -4.67
N HIS A 45 -0.89 -4.15 -3.77
CA HIS A 45 0.00 -3.00 -3.63
C HIS A 45 1.42 -3.41 -3.27
N CYS A 46 1.63 -4.23 -2.23
CA CYS A 46 2.96 -4.72 -1.86
C CYS A 46 3.69 -5.38 -3.05
N LEU A 47 3.00 -6.23 -3.80
CA LEU A 47 3.57 -6.91 -4.97
C LEU A 47 3.93 -5.93 -6.10
N ALA A 48 3.09 -4.93 -6.35
CA ALA A 48 3.36 -3.90 -7.34
C ALA A 48 4.57 -3.02 -6.96
N LEU A 49 4.87 -2.90 -5.67
CA LEU A 49 5.90 -1.99 -5.15
C LEU A 49 7.27 -2.63 -4.98
N ALA A 50 7.33 -3.92 -4.71
CA ALA A 50 8.58 -4.65 -4.54
C ALA A 50 9.61 -4.43 -5.68
N PRO A 51 9.22 -4.36 -6.97
CA PRO A 51 10.18 -4.09 -8.06
C PRO A 51 10.82 -2.70 -8.00
N TYR A 52 10.13 -1.70 -7.44
CA TYR A 52 10.64 -0.33 -7.37
C TYR A 52 11.70 -0.15 -6.29
N ALA A 53 11.57 -0.87 -5.16
CA ALA A 53 12.57 -0.86 -4.09
C ALA A 53 13.97 -1.27 -4.59
N THR A 54 14.00 -2.17 -5.58
CA THR A 54 15.24 -2.71 -6.16
C THR A 54 15.63 -2.08 -7.50
N SER A 55 14.86 -1.08 -7.97
CA SER A 55 15.13 -0.44 -9.25
C SER A 55 16.45 0.36 -9.23
N SER A 56 17.17 0.33 -10.35
CA SER A 56 18.52 0.91 -10.46
C SER A 56 18.59 2.40 -10.14
N TRP A 57 17.49 3.14 -10.30
CA TRP A 57 17.43 4.55 -9.94
C TRP A 57 17.17 4.77 -8.45
N MET A 58 16.33 3.95 -7.82
CA MET A 58 16.04 3.97 -6.38
C MET A 58 17.28 3.66 -5.54
N LEU A 59 18.22 2.88 -6.11
CA LEU A 59 19.48 2.54 -5.48
C LEU A 59 20.54 3.67 -5.52
N LYS A 60 20.35 4.72 -6.33
CA LYS A 60 21.29 5.85 -6.38
C LYS A 60 21.27 6.64 -5.07
N GLU A 61 22.42 7.16 -4.62
CA GLU A 61 22.53 7.90 -3.35
C GLU A 61 21.58 9.09 -3.24
N ASN A 62 21.31 9.78 -4.36
CA ASN A 62 20.38 10.92 -4.43
C ASN A 62 18.95 10.57 -3.96
N PHE A 63 18.60 9.29 -3.95
CA PHE A 63 17.30 8.77 -3.52
C PHE A 63 17.36 7.95 -2.24
N SER A 64 18.49 7.95 -1.52
CA SER A 64 18.64 7.23 -0.24
C SER A 64 17.55 7.59 0.79
N TRP A 65 17.19 8.87 0.89
CA TRP A 65 16.11 9.36 1.74
C TRP A 65 14.74 8.77 1.38
N LEU A 66 14.48 8.60 0.07
CA LEU A 66 13.22 8.06 -0.42
C LEU A 66 13.18 6.54 -0.27
N ARG A 67 14.31 5.86 -0.54
CA ARG A 67 14.42 4.41 -0.41
C ARG A 67 14.08 3.95 1.00
N ASN A 68 14.66 4.57 2.02
CA ASN A 68 14.37 4.20 3.42
C ASN A 68 12.88 4.40 3.76
N ALA A 69 12.31 5.54 3.39
CA ALA A 69 10.88 5.80 3.60
C ALA A 69 9.98 4.83 2.82
N PHE A 70 10.39 4.41 1.63
CA PHE A 70 9.68 3.46 0.79
C PHE A 70 9.72 2.05 1.37
N ASP A 71 10.86 1.60 1.89
CA ASP A 71 11.01 0.31 2.55
C ASP A 71 10.16 0.25 3.83
N ASP A 72 10.21 1.30 4.67
CA ASP A 72 9.36 1.40 5.87
C ASP A 72 7.86 1.33 5.52
N PHE A 73 7.49 1.97 4.41
CA PHE A 73 6.12 1.95 3.91
C PHE A 73 5.68 0.55 3.44
N ILE A 74 6.52 -0.18 2.70
CA ILE A 74 6.24 -1.57 2.31
C ILE A 74 6.08 -2.46 3.55
N VAL A 75 6.94 -2.30 4.55
CA VAL A 75 6.87 -3.05 5.81
C VAL A 75 5.55 -2.74 6.54
N ALA A 76 5.16 -1.47 6.61
CA ALA A 76 3.92 -1.05 7.25
C ALA A 76 2.68 -1.68 6.57
N ILE A 77 2.61 -1.64 5.23
CA ILE A 77 1.51 -2.28 4.49
C ILE A 77 1.50 -3.78 4.77
N SER A 78 2.66 -4.46 4.64
CA SER A 78 2.73 -5.92 4.85
C SER A 78 2.27 -6.33 6.26
N ASN A 79 2.69 -5.59 7.29
CA ASN A 79 2.25 -5.85 8.67
C ASN A 79 0.76 -5.62 8.85
N TYR A 80 0.20 -4.58 8.24
CA TYR A 80 -1.22 -4.32 8.32
C TYR A 80 -2.05 -5.37 7.57
N THR A 81 -1.59 -5.83 6.39
CA THR A 81 -2.21 -6.96 5.68
C THR A 81 -2.27 -8.22 6.56
N LYS A 82 -1.16 -8.57 7.23
CA LYS A 82 -1.11 -9.70 8.17
C LYS A 82 -2.08 -9.52 9.34
N TYR A 83 -2.20 -8.30 9.85
CA TYR A 83 -3.16 -8.00 10.91
C TYR A 83 -4.60 -8.25 10.44
N LEU A 84 -4.98 -7.77 9.25
CA LEU A 84 -6.32 -7.99 8.68
C LEU A 84 -6.62 -9.48 8.44
N GLN A 85 -5.64 -10.25 7.95
CA GLN A 85 -5.74 -11.71 7.82
C GLN A 85 -6.04 -12.40 9.14
N ASN A 86 -5.33 -12.00 10.19
CA ASN A 86 -5.50 -12.57 11.52
C ASN A 86 -6.87 -12.21 12.10
N GLN A 87 -7.32 -10.96 11.93
CA GLN A 87 -8.66 -10.52 12.35
C GLN A 87 -9.77 -11.33 11.65
N ARG A 88 -9.65 -11.57 10.34
CA ARG A 88 -10.59 -12.43 9.60
C ARG A 88 -10.60 -13.86 10.15
N SER A 89 -9.43 -14.44 10.39
CA SER A 89 -9.30 -15.79 10.95
C SER A 89 -9.95 -15.92 12.33
N ILE A 90 -9.69 -14.96 13.22
CA ILE A 90 -10.31 -14.90 14.56
C ILE A 90 -11.83 -14.77 14.47
N THR A 91 -12.32 -13.87 13.61
CA THR A 91 -13.76 -13.66 13.41
C THR A 91 -14.45 -14.93 12.90
N ALA A 92 -13.82 -15.64 11.97
CA ALA A 92 -14.34 -16.92 11.46
C ALA A 92 -14.39 -18.01 12.55
N MET A 93 -13.33 -18.12 13.38
CA MET A 93 -13.31 -19.07 14.50
C MET A 93 -14.39 -18.78 15.56
N ASN A 94 -14.62 -17.50 15.86
CA ASN A 94 -15.66 -17.08 16.78
C ASN A 94 -17.05 -17.42 16.24
N HIS A 95 -17.32 -17.15 14.95
CA HIS A 95 -18.60 -17.47 14.33
C HIS A 95 -18.88 -18.98 14.30
N ILE A 96 -17.86 -19.81 14.07
CA ILE A 96 -17.99 -21.29 14.14
C ILE A 96 -18.33 -21.74 15.58
N SER A 97 -17.78 -21.05 16.58
CA SER A 97 -18.00 -21.36 17.99
C SER A 97 -19.37 -20.91 18.50
N GLU A 98 -19.98 -19.92 17.85
CA GLU A 98 -21.31 -19.38 18.17
C GLU A 98 -22.47 -20.13 17.48
N THR A 99 -22.22 -20.83 16.36
CA THR A 99 -23.22 -21.71 15.74
C THR A 99 -23.39 -23.00 16.56
N PRO A 100 -24.58 -23.26 17.16
CA PRO A 100 -24.84 -24.52 17.87
C PRO A 100 -24.86 -25.70 16.89
N VAL A 101 -24.36 -26.86 17.32
CA VAL A 101 -24.51 -28.14 16.60
C VAL A 101 -25.96 -28.61 16.63
#